data_AF-A0A8J3R0J8-F1
#
_entry.id   AF-A0A8J3R0J8-F1
#
_cell.length_a   1.000
_cell.length_b   1.000
_cell.length_c   1.000
_cell.angle_alpha   90.00
_cell.angle_beta   90.00
_cell.angle_gamma   90.00
#
_symmetry.space_group_name_H-M   'P 1'
#
loop_
_entity.id
_entity.type
_entity.pdbx_description
1 polymer ?
#
loop_
_entity_poly.entity_id
_entity_poly.type
_entity_poly.pdbx_seq_one_letter_code
_entity_poly.pdbx_strand_id
1 'polypeptide(L)' 'MLKDAIDFLYAEWNDKPAGFVGYGIQGGVRAVEHLRQILSDLAVIGTRSTVALTFAEEALGLEALLGRLQ' A
#
# COMPACT_ATOMS: atom_id res chain seq x y z
N MET A 1 -13.11 -3.27 -10.01
CA MET A 1 -12.31 -4.07 -9.06
C MET A 1 -10.84 -3.87 -9.44
N LEU A 2 -9.93 -3.65 -8.47
CA LEU A 2 -8.52 -3.33 -8.78
C LEU A 2 -7.81 -4.48 -9.50
N LYS A 3 -8.06 -5.71 -9.07
CA LYS A 3 -7.50 -6.92 -9.70
C LYS A 3 -7.92 -7.05 -11.16
N ASP A 4 -9.22 -6.87 -11.46
CA ASP A 4 -9.73 -6.95 -12.83
C ASP A 4 -9.07 -5.91 -13.75
N ALA A 5 -8.80 -4.71 -13.24
CA ALA A 5 -8.14 -3.66 -14.01
C ALA A 5 -6.67 -3.99 -14.30
N ILE A 6 -5.97 -4.62 -13.34
CA ILE A 6 -4.58 -5.08 -13.52
C ILE A 6 -4.55 -6.22 -14.54
N ASP A 7 -5.47 -7.17 -14.43
CA ASP A 7 -5.55 -8.32 -15.33
C ASP A 7 -5.88 -7.91 -16.78
N PHE A 8 -6.72 -6.90 -16.96
CA PHE A 8 -7.08 -6.40 -18.31
C PHE A 8 -5.88 -5.83 -19.06
N LEU A 9 -4.93 -5.20 -18.36
CA LEU A 9 -3.77 -4.51 -18.93
C LEU A 9 -2.45 -5.28 -18.72
N TYR A 10 -2.52 -6.60 -18.54
CA TYR A 10 -1.39 -7.45 -18.14
C TYR A 10 -0.05 -7.12 -18.84
N ALA A 11 -0.05 -7.05 -20.18
CA ALA A 11 1.17 -6.81 -20.95
C ALA A 11 1.74 -5.39 -20.79
N GLU A 12 0.89 -4.42 -20.46
CA GLU A 12 1.24 -3.00 -20.38
C GLU A 12 1.93 -2.62 -19.07
N TRP A 13 1.86 -3.48 -18.05
CA TRP A 13 2.51 -3.26 -16.75
C TRP A 13 3.98 -3.73 -16.71
N ASN A 14 4.39 -4.60 -17.63
CA ASN A 14 5.76 -5.12 -17.67
C ASN A 14 6.81 -4.00 -17.71
N ASP A 15 7.87 -4.17 -16.91
CA ASP A 15 9.02 -3.26 -16.81
C ASP A 15 8.68 -1.81 -16.38
N LYS A 16 7.45 -1.54 -15.95
CA LYS A 16 7.07 -0.21 -15.45
C LYS A 16 7.32 -0.09 -13.94
N PRO A 17 7.83 1.06 -13.47
CA PRO A 17 7.94 1.31 -12.04
C PRO A 17 6.58 1.57 -11.40
N ALA A 18 6.36 1.03 -10.20
CA ALA A 18 5.13 1.23 -9.43
C ALA A 18 5.41 1.59 -7.96
N GLY A 19 4.70 2.61 -7.47
CA GLY A 19 4.65 3.02 -6.07
C GLY A 19 3.38 2.53 -5.38
N PHE A 20 3.46 2.27 -4.08
CA PHE A 20 2.35 1.71 -3.30
C PHE A 20 1.78 2.73 -2.31
N VAL A 21 0.45 2.87 -2.32
CA VAL A 21 -0.30 3.68 -1.36
C VAL A 21 -1.42 2.82 -0.79
N GLY A 22 -1.36 2.55 0.52
CA GLY A 22 -2.38 1.82 1.25
C GLY A 22 -3.30 2.77 2.00
N TYR A 23 -4.60 2.48 2.00
CA TYR A 23 -5.61 3.20 2.77
C TYR A 23 -6.48 2.22 3.57
N GLY A 24 -6.60 2.42 4.88
CA GLY A 24 -7.45 1.60 5.74
C GLY A 24 -6.96 1.53 7.19
N ILE A 25 -7.54 0.62 7.97
CA ILE A 25 -7.10 0.32 9.34
C ILE A 25 -5.62 -0.12 9.28
N GLN A 26 -4.75 0.51 10.09
CA GLN A 26 -3.29 0.32 10.01
C GLN A 26 -2.68 0.63 8.64
N GLY A 27 -3.26 1.56 7.88
CA GLY A 27 -2.71 2.02 6.60
C GLY A 27 -2.73 1.01 5.47
N GLY A 28 -3.56 -0.03 5.55
CA GLY A 28 -3.78 -0.98 4.44
C GLY A 28 -2.56 -1.85 4.08
N VAL A 29 -1.61 -2.03 5.01
CA VAL A 29 -0.33 -2.72 4.77
C VAL A 29 -0.51 -4.12 4.18
N ARG A 30 -1.48 -4.91 4.67
CA ARG A 30 -1.74 -6.26 4.16
C ARG A 30 -2.21 -6.26 2.70
N ALA A 31 -3.02 -5.26 2.32
CA ALA A 31 -3.50 -5.14 0.95
C ALA A 31 -2.35 -4.74 0.01
N VAL A 32 -1.45 -3.85 0.46
CA VAL A 32 -0.25 -3.48 -0.29
C VAL A 32 0.67 -4.68 -0.50
N GLU A 33 0.91 -5.49 0.54
CA GLU A 33 1.80 -6.65 0.39
C GLU A 33 1.22 -7.73 -0.54
N HIS A 34 -0.09 -7.93 -0.49
CA HIS A 34 -0.76 -8.82 -1.45
C HIS A 34 -0.63 -8.28 -2.89
N LEU A 35 -0.81 -6.97 -3.09
CA LEU A 35 -0.63 -6.34 -4.40
C LEU A 35 0.82 -6.43 -4.89
N ARG A 36 1.80 -6.30 -4.01
CA ARG A 36 3.23 -6.44 -4.32
C ARG A 36 3.55 -7.83 -4.86
N GLN A 37 2.99 -8.88 -4.27
CA GLN A 37 3.16 -10.24 -4.77
C GLN A 37 2.60 -10.40 -6.19
N ILE A 38 1.42 -9.85 -6.45
CA ILE A 38 0.80 -9.88 -7.79
C ILE A 38 1.68 -9.13 -8.79
N LEU A 39 2.06 -7.89 -8.50
CA LEU A 39 2.85 -7.06 -9.44
C LEU A 39 4.27 -7.61 -9.66
N SER A 40 4.83 -8.32 -8.68
CA SER A 40 6.10 -9.03 -8.84
C SER A 40 6.03 -10.15 -9.88
N ASP A 41 4.86 -10.77 -10.06
CA ASP A 41 4.62 -11.79 -11.10
C ASP A 41 4.46 -11.16 -12.50
N LEU A 42 4.03 -9.90 -12.56
CA LEU A 42 3.91 -9.09 -13.79
C LEU A 42 5.20 -8.33 -14.16
N ALA A 43 6.36 -8.70 -13.62
CA ALA A 43 7.65 -8.02 -13.86
C ALA A 43 7.63 -6.49 -13.64
N VAL A 44 6.80 -6.01 -12.72
CA VAL A 44 6.70 -4.58 -12.35
C VAL A 44 7.82 -4.21 -11.38
N ILE A 45 8.47 -3.08 -11.59
CA ILE A 45 9.54 -2.58 -10.71
C ILE A 45 8.92 -1.86 -9.51
N GLY A 46 8.67 -2.59 -8.43
CA GLY A 46 8.05 -2.03 -7.22
C GLY A 46 9.01 -1.21 -6.34
N THR A 47 8.55 -0.08 -5.81
CA THR A 47 9.31 0.69 -4.80
C THR A 47 9.29 -0.01 -3.43
N ARG A 48 10.40 0.09 -2.68
CA ARG A 48 10.47 -0.41 -1.29
C ARG A 48 9.62 0.42 -0.32
N SER A 49 9.56 1.73 -0.55
CA SER A 49 8.73 2.64 0.26
C SER A 49 7.25 2.50 -0.10
N THR A 50 6.40 2.54 0.93
CA THR A 50 4.95 2.52 0.82
C THR A 50 4.39 3.69 1.63
N VAL A 51 3.40 4.38 1.08
CA VAL A 51 2.62 5.37 1.84
C VAL A 51 1.47 4.66 2.53
N ALA A 52 1.40 4.76 3.86
CA ALA A 52 0.36 4.14 4.68
C ALA A 52 -0.58 5.23 5.22
N LEU A 53 -1.80 5.27 4.70
CA LEU A 53 -2.84 6.22 5.11
C LEU A 53 -3.80 5.52 6.08
N THR A 54 -3.59 5.73 7.38
CA THR A 54 -4.48 5.22 8.43
C THR A 54 -5.58 6.22 8.79
N PHE A 55 -6.58 5.77 9.53
CA PHE A 55 -7.66 6.64 9.99
C PHE A 55 -7.15 7.70 10.97
N ALA A 56 -7.72 8.90 10.91
CA ALA A 56 -7.30 10.03 11.74
C ALA A 56 -7.37 9.73 13.24
N GLU A 57 -8.38 8.97 13.66
CA GLU A 57 -8.57 8.56 15.06
C GLU A 57 -7.45 7.62 15.56
N GLU A 58 -6.93 6.76 14.69
CA GLU A 58 -5.82 5.85 15.00
C GLU A 58 -4.50 6.63 15.12
N ALA A 59 -4.28 7.60 14.23
CA ALA A 59 -3.10 8.46 14.26
C ALA A 59 -3.06 9.34 15.53
N LEU A 60 -4.21 9.92 15.90
CA LEU A 60 -4.34 10.77 17.09
C LEU A 60 -4.21 9.98 18.40
N GLY A 61 -4.70 8.73 18.44
CA GLY A 61 -4.61 7.89 19.63
C GLY A 61 -3.16 7.55 20.03
N LEU A 62 -2.26 7.40 19.06
CA LEU A 62 -0.84 7.14 19.30
C LEU A 62 -0.11 8.39 19.81
N GLU A 63 -0.35 9.54 19.19
CA GLU A 63 0.22 10.83 19.62
C GLU A 63 -0.24 11.20 21.04
N ALA A 64 -1.52 11.00 21.33
CA ALA A 64 -2.10 11.28 22.63
C ALA A 64 -1.53 10.39 23.75
N LEU A 65 -1.10 9.16 23.45
CA LEU A 65 -0.43 8.26 24.40
C LEU A 65 1.03 8.61 24.62
N LEU A 66 1.75 8.95 23.54
CA LEU A 66 3.16 9.36 23.60
C LEU A 66 3.34 10.70 24.33
N GLY A 67 2.41 11.64 24.16
CA GLY A 67 2.40 12.92 24.86
C GLY A 67 2.09 12.85 26.36
N ARG A 68 1.62 11.70 26.89
CA ARG A 68 1.39 11.51 28.34
C ARG A 68 2.60 10.94 29.09
N LEU A 69 3.67 10.59 28.39
CA LEU A 69 4.88 9.99 28.94
C LEU A 69 6.03 10.98 29.11
N GLN A 70 5.77 12.28 28.95
CA GLN A 70 6.74 13.37 29.19
C GLN A 70 6.24 14.33 30.27
#